data_AF-A0A2V1KB50-F1
#
_entry.id   AF-A0A2V1KB50-F1
#
_cell.length_a   1.000
_cell.length_b   1.000
_cell.length_c   1.000
_cell.angle_alpha   90.00
_cell.angle_beta   90.00
_cell.angle_gamma   90.00
#
_symmetry.space_group_name_H-M   'P 1'
#
loop_
_entity.id
_entity.type
_entity.pdbx_description
1 polymer ?
#
loop_
_entity_poly.entity_id
_entity_poly.type
_entity_poly.pdbx_seq_one_letter_code
_entity_poly.pdbx_strand_id
1 'polypeptide(L)'
;MNHKIDWDKMADWAESDAPFAGAPSGQTLSGEAAREAGRRILEQYGSGRPSLGHEHAQGKGSSPRRQVRLPQEVNDELDAYAAEHGQTASQVMRDALKEFFERRAA
;
A
#
# COMPACT_ATOMS: atom_id res chain seq x y z
N MET A 1 -9.28 16.35 -13.06
CA MET A 1 -10.51 15.71 -13.58
C MET A 1 -10.88 14.58 -12.64
N ASN A 2 -12.06 14.65 -12.02
CA ASN A 2 -12.49 13.66 -11.02
C ASN A 2 -13.09 12.46 -11.77
N HIS A 3 -12.28 11.43 -12.04
CA HIS A 3 -12.78 10.21 -12.69
C HIS A 3 -13.64 9.46 -11.67
N LYS A 4 -14.97 9.61 -11.75
CA LYS A 4 -15.87 8.77 -10.97
C LYS A 4 -15.67 7.33 -11.45
N ILE A 5 -15.17 6.49 -10.54
CA ILE A 5 -15.07 5.05 -10.75
C ILE A 5 -16.51 4.52 -10.92
N ASP A 6 -16.74 3.84 -12.03
CA ASP A 6 -18.00 3.15 -12.32
C ASP A 6 -17.94 1.76 -11.66
N TRP A 7 -18.55 1.67 -10.48
CA TRP A 7 -18.51 0.46 -9.66
C TRP A 7 -19.29 -0.69 -10.26
N ASP A 8 -20.37 -0.41 -10.97
CA ASP A 8 -21.21 -1.44 -11.60
C ASP A 8 -20.45 -2.07 -12.76
N LYS A 9 -19.81 -1.25 -13.60
CA LYS A 9 -18.94 -1.74 -14.67
C LYS A 9 -17.76 -2.58 -14.16
N MET A 10 -17.22 -2.24 -12.99
CA MET A 10 -16.16 -3.05 -12.36
C MET A 10 -16.68 -4.39 -11.84
N ALA A 11 -17.88 -4.40 -11.26
CA ALA A 11 -18.53 -5.62 -10.80
C ALA A 11 -18.83 -6.56 -11.97
N ASP A 12 -19.44 -6.04 -13.04
CA ASP A 12 -19.74 -6.80 -14.26
C ASP A 12 -18.48 -7.44 -14.86
N TRP A 13 -17.36 -6.72 -14.87
CA TRP A 13 -16.08 -7.28 -15.33
C TRP A 13 -15.55 -8.38 -14.41
N ALA A 14 -15.62 -8.18 -13.09
CA ALA A 14 -15.13 -9.16 -12.10
C ALA A 14 -15.94 -10.45 -12.08
N GLU A 15 -17.23 -10.39 -12.45
CA GLU A 15 -18.11 -11.55 -12.58
C GLU A 15 -18.02 -12.25 -13.95
N SER A 16 -17.30 -11.65 -14.90
CA SER A 16 -17.11 -12.21 -16.24
C SER A 16 -15.88 -13.13 -16.33
N ASP A 17 -15.87 -14.01 -17.33
CA ASP A 17 -14.68 -14.78 -17.73
C ASP A 17 -13.69 -13.94 -18.58
N ALA A 18 -13.85 -12.61 -18.60
CA ALA A 18 -12.95 -11.76 -19.36
C ALA A 18 -11.52 -11.85 -18.79
N PRO A 19 -10.50 -12.03 -19.65
CA PRO A 19 -9.12 -12.07 -19.18
C PRO A 19 -8.74 -10.73 -18.54
N PHE A 20 -7.86 -10.78 -17.56
CA PHE A 20 -7.29 -9.58 -16.96
C PHE A 20 -6.57 -8.75 -18.04
N ALA A 21 -7.04 -7.51 -18.27
CA ALA A 21 -6.58 -6.66 -19.36
C ALA A 21 -5.28 -5.90 -19.08
N GLY A 22 -4.60 -6.16 -17.95
CA GLY A 22 -3.34 -5.53 -17.58
C GLY A 22 -2.15 -6.47 -17.73
N ALA A 23 -1.00 -5.93 -18.15
CA ALA A 23 0.26 -6.64 -17.91
C ALA A 23 0.41 -6.86 -16.40
N PRO A 24 0.73 -8.07 -15.94
CA PRO A 24 0.90 -8.31 -14.52
C PRO A 24 2.02 -7.41 -13.99
N SER A 25 1.78 -6.74 -12.86
CA SER A 25 2.77 -5.87 -12.21
C SER A 25 3.95 -6.64 -11.59
N GLY A 26 4.00 -7.96 -11.81
CA GLY A 26 4.99 -8.89 -11.26
C GLY A 26 4.88 -10.28 -11.90
N GLN A 27 5.59 -11.25 -11.33
CA GLN A 27 5.54 -12.64 -11.82
C GLN A 27 4.27 -13.33 -11.35
N THR A 28 3.47 -13.83 -12.29
CA THR A 28 2.33 -14.70 -11.99
C THR A 28 2.79 -16.15 -12.01
N LEU A 29 2.71 -16.83 -10.86
CA LEU A 29 2.94 -18.27 -10.79
C LEU A 29 1.66 -19.00 -11.21
N SER A 30 1.79 -20.04 -12.03
CA SER A 30 0.68 -20.90 -12.46
C SER A 30 1.07 -22.38 -12.36
N GLY A 31 0.06 -23.26 -12.41
CA GLY A 31 0.27 -24.72 -12.38
C GLY A 31 1.03 -25.19 -11.13
N GLU A 32 2.06 -26.00 -11.33
CA GLU A 32 2.82 -26.61 -10.22
C GLU A 32 3.59 -25.59 -9.39
N ALA A 33 4.11 -24.53 -10.03
CA ALA A 33 4.81 -23.45 -9.32
C ALA A 33 3.87 -22.71 -8.36
N ALA A 34 2.60 -22.51 -8.76
CA ALA A 34 1.59 -21.93 -7.89
C ALA A 34 1.21 -22.86 -6.73
N ARG A 35 1.13 -24.18 -6.98
CA ARG A 35 0.86 -25.17 -5.93
C ARG A 35 1.96 -25.22 -4.88
N GLU A 36 3.21 -25.25 -5.31
CA GLU A 36 4.35 -25.29 -4.40
C GLU A 36 4.47 -23.99 -3.58
N ALA A 37 4.24 -22.83 -4.20
CA ALA A 37 4.18 -21.55 -3.48
C ALA A 37 3.01 -21.53 -2.47
N GLY A 38 1.84 -22.03 -2.87
CA GLY A 38 0.68 -22.16 -1.99
C GLY A 38 0.95 -23.06 -0.79
N ARG A 39 1.61 -24.21 -1.01
CA ARG A 39 2.01 -25.14 0.07
C ARG A 39 2.94 -24.45 1.07
N ARG A 40 3.97 -23.75 0.59
CA ARG A 40 4.89 -22.98 1.44
C ARG A 40 4.18 -21.93 2.29
N ILE A 41 3.23 -21.20 1.70
CA ILE A 41 2.44 -20.20 2.44
C ILE A 41 1.59 -20.88 3.51
N LEU A 42 0.91 -21.98 3.20
CA LEU A 42 0.11 -22.72 4.17
C LEU A 42 0.95 -23.34 5.30
N GLU A 43 2.16 -23.81 5.00
CA GLU A 43 3.11 -24.29 6.01
C GLU A 43 3.60 -23.16 6.92
N GLN A 44 3.87 -21.98 6.36
CA GLN A 44 4.41 -20.84 7.09
C GLN A 44 3.37 -20.11 7.96
N TYR A 45 2.13 -20.02 7.47
CA TYR A 45 1.07 -19.20 8.09
C TYR A 45 -0.08 -20.04 8.67
N GLY A 46 -0.05 -21.36 8.49
CA GLY A 46 -1.13 -22.27 8.87
C GLY A 46 -2.32 -22.22 7.91
N SER A 47 -3.38 -22.96 8.25
CA SER A 47 -4.65 -22.90 7.54
C SER A 47 -5.51 -21.72 8.04
N GLY A 48 -6.02 -20.91 7.11
CA GLY A 48 -6.93 -19.80 7.40
C GLY A 48 -6.51 -18.47 6.77
N ARG A 49 -7.33 -17.42 6.97
CA ARG A 49 -7.00 -16.06 6.55
C ARG A 49 -5.82 -15.55 7.41
N PRO A 50 -4.68 -15.17 6.82
CA PRO A 50 -3.59 -14.57 7.59
C PRO A 50 -4.12 -13.39 8.41
N SER A 51 -3.80 -13.41 9.70
CA SER A 51 -4.23 -12.35 10.60
C SER A 51 -3.46 -11.07 10.28
N LEU A 52 -4.19 -10.01 9.94
CA LEU A 52 -3.65 -8.64 9.86
C LEU A 52 -3.69 -7.91 11.21
N GLY A 53 -4.17 -8.59 12.26
CA GLY A 53 -4.27 -8.03 13.61
C GLY A 53 -2.90 -7.85 14.24
N HIS A 54 -2.74 -6.77 15.02
CA HIS A 54 -1.48 -6.36 15.64
C HIS A 54 -0.71 -7.49 16.36
N GLU A 55 -1.41 -8.48 16.95
CA GLU A 55 -0.80 -9.58 17.71
C GLU A 55 -0.38 -10.80 16.88
N HIS A 56 -0.94 -10.99 15.68
CA HIS A 56 -0.66 -12.15 14.82
C HIS A 56 -0.18 -11.78 13.42
N ALA A 57 -0.10 -10.47 13.11
CA ALA A 57 0.62 -10.01 11.95
C ALA A 57 2.10 -10.40 12.12
N GLN A 58 2.61 -11.26 11.22
CA GLN A 58 4.04 -11.62 11.19
C GLN A 58 4.96 -10.43 10.85
N GLY A 59 4.41 -9.21 10.74
CA GLY A 59 5.14 -7.97 10.82
C GLY A 59 4.30 -6.90 11.52
N LYS A 60 4.94 -6.09 12.37
CA LYS A 60 4.51 -4.69 12.49
C LYS A 60 4.52 -4.16 11.06
N GLY A 61 3.41 -3.65 10.53
CA GLY A 61 3.48 -2.94 9.25
C GLY A 61 4.72 -2.04 9.26
N SER A 62 5.54 -2.08 8.21
CA SER A 62 6.93 -1.58 8.22
C SER A 62 7.08 -0.13 8.72
N SER A 63 5.98 0.63 8.80
CA SER A 63 5.92 2.00 9.28
C SER A 63 5.11 2.12 10.59
N PRO A 64 5.75 2.22 11.77
CA PRO A 64 5.04 2.55 13.00
C PRO A 64 4.41 3.95 12.91
N ARG A 65 3.19 4.09 13.43
CA ARG A 65 2.42 5.34 13.40
C ARG A 65 2.90 6.30 14.47
N ARG A 66 3.09 7.57 14.11
CA ARG A 66 3.41 8.69 15.03
C ARG A 66 2.38 9.81 14.80
N GLN A 67 1.87 10.43 15.86
CA GLN A 67 0.90 11.54 15.78
C GLN A 67 1.54 12.81 16.34
N VAL A 68 1.44 13.92 15.61
CA VAL A 68 1.98 15.23 15.97
C VAL A 68 0.92 16.28 15.67
N ARG A 69 0.82 17.31 16.52
CA ARG A 69 -0.02 18.49 16.25
C ARG A 69 0.81 19.52 15.49
N LEU A 70 0.31 19.99 14.35
CA LEU A 70 0.92 21.06 13.57
C LEU A 70 0.11 22.35 13.73
N PRO A 71 0.77 23.53 13.67
CA PRO A 71 0.06 24.77 13.41
C PRO A 71 -0.74 24.67 12.11
N GLN A 72 -1.92 25.31 12.07
CA GLN A 72 -2.84 25.21 10.93
C GLN A 72 -2.15 25.60 9.61
N GLU A 73 -1.43 26.72 9.61
CA GLU A 73 -0.70 27.24 8.46
C GLU A 73 0.26 26.20 7.85
N VAL A 74 1.01 25.50 8.70
CA VAL A 74 1.97 24.47 8.26
C VAL A 74 1.25 23.23 7.72
N ASN A 75 0.10 22.87 8.28
CA ASN A 75 -0.70 21.77 7.76
C ASN A 75 -1.26 22.09 6.37
N ASP A 76 -1.77 23.32 6.19
CA ASP A 76 -2.33 23.76 4.91
C ASP A 76 -1.25 23.84 3.83
N GLU A 77 -0.04 24.30 4.19
CA GLU A 77 1.12 24.30 3.29
C GLU A 77 1.55 22.88 2.89
N LEU A 78 1.57 21.94 3.85
CA LEU A 78 1.85 20.52 3.59
C LEU A 78 0.83 19.90 2.62
N ASP A 79 -0.46 20.19 2.82
CA ASP A 79 -1.53 19.68 1.96
C ASP A 79 -1.45 20.28 0.55
N ALA A 80 -1.15 21.58 0.43
CA ALA A 80 -0.94 22.25 -0.85
C ALA A 80 0.26 21.68 -1.62
N TYR A 81 1.41 21.53 -0.95
CA TYR A 81 2.61 20.96 -1.54
C TYR A 81 2.38 19.52 -2.02
N ALA A 82 1.73 18.69 -1.19
CA ALA A 82 1.41 17.32 -1.54
C ALA A 82 0.51 17.23 -2.78
N ALA A 83 -0.50 18.10 -2.87
CA ALA A 83 -1.41 18.15 -4.01
C ALA A 83 -0.70 18.58 -5.31
N GLU A 84 0.17 19.60 -5.24
CA GLU A 84 0.94 20.07 -6.39
C GLU A 84 1.88 19.00 -6.95
N HIS A 85 2.51 18.22 -6.07
CA HIS A 85 3.52 17.22 -6.43
C HIS A 85 2.95 15.81 -6.65
N GLY A 86 1.63 15.63 -6.55
CA GLY A 86 0.99 14.32 -6.66
C GLY A 86 1.41 13.33 -5.57
N GLN A 87 1.74 13.84 -4.38
CA GLN A 87 2.17 13.06 -3.22
C GLN A 87 1.09 13.05 -2.14
N THR A 88 1.27 12.21 -1.12
CA THR A 88 0.45 12.28 0.10
C THR A 88 1.21 13.05 1.19
N ALA A 89 0.50 13.72 2.09
CA ALA A 89 1.12 14.38 3.25
C ALA A 89 2.04 13.44 4.05
N SER A 90 1.64 12.16 4.18
CA SER A 90 2.46 11.13 4.82
C SER A 90 3.75 10.80 4.07
N GLN A 91 3.75 10.86 2.73
CA GLN A 91 4.95 10.67 1.93
C GLN A 91 5.91 11.85 2.12
N VAL A 92 5.40 13.08 2.00
CA VAL A 92 6.17 14.32 2.19
C VAL A 92 6.83 14.35 3.57
N MET A 93 6.06 14.05 4.64
CA MET A 93 6.60 14.00 5.99
C MET A 93 7.70 12.94 6.16
N ARG A 94 7.57 11.76 5.53
CA ARG A 94 8.62 10.72 5.60
C ARG A 94 9.91 11.18 4.92
N ASP A 95 9.79 11.78 3.74
CA ASP A 95 10.95 12.23 2.96
C ASP A 95 11.66 13.39 3.67
N ALA A 96 10.90 14.37 4.18
CA ALA A 96 11.43 15.49 4.96
C ALA A 96 12.15 15.04 6.23
N LEU A 97 11.60 14.05 6.97
CA LEU A 97 12.26 13.49 8.16
C LEU A 97 13.55 12.74 7.80
N LYS A 98 13.56 12.01 6.68
CA LYS A 98 14.76 11.32 6.20
C LYS A 98 15.85 12.33 5.85
N GLU A 99 15.54 13.36 5.07
CA GLU A 99 16.47 14.43 4.72
C GLU A 99 16.98 15.17 5.97
N PHE A 100 16.11 15.45 6.94
CA PHE A 100 16.50 16.08 8.20
C PHE A 100 17.57 15.27 8.95
N PHE A 101 17.41 13.95 9.05
CA PHE A 101 18.39 13.09 9.71
C PHE A 101 19.67 12.92 8.90
N GLU A 102 19.58 12.78 7.57
CA GLU A 102 20.76 12.71 6.69
C GLU A 102 21.62 13.98 6.81
N ARG A 103 20.98 15.16 6.83
CA ARG A 103 21.66 16.46 7.01
C ARG A 103 22.33 16.60 8.39
N ARG A 104 21.80 15.95 9.42
CA ARG A 104 22.29 16.03 10.81
C ARG A 104 23.33 14.97 11.15
N ALA A 105 23.41 13.90 10.36
CA ALA A 105 24.37 12.81 10.53
C ALA A 105 25.68 13.03 9.76
N ALA A 106 25.72 14.05 8.89
CA ALA A 106 26.92 14.56 8.22
C ALA A 106 27.62 15.63 9.07
#